data_AF-K2DT62-F1
#
_entry.id   AF-K2DT62-F1
#
_cell.length_a   1.000
_cell.length_b   1.000
_cell.length_c   1.000
_cell.angle_alpha   90.00
_cell.angle_beta   90.00
_cell.angle_gamma   90.00
#
_symmetry.space_group_name_H-M   'P 1'
#
loop_
_entity.id
_entity.type
_entity.pdbx_description
1 polymer ?
#
loop_
_entity_poly.entity_id
_entity_poly.type
_entity_poly.pdbx_seq_one_letter_code
_entity_poly.pdbx_strand_id
1 'polypeptide(L)' 'MAKSDMFRNQHKELLDLVGKITPLLNPQAAKDKSADIRAALTGLAGKITMHLQVEDTVLYVKMLADPKAKATAE' A
#
# COMPACT_ATOMS: atom_id res chain seq x y z
N MET A 1 4.15 -14.85 -15.98
CA MET A 1 4.53 -14.22 -14.69
C MET A 1 3.86 -12.86 -14.43
N ALA A 2 2.87 -12.43 -15.23
CA ALA A 2 2.35 -11.04 -15.20
C ALA A 2 1.38 -10.66 -14.05
N LYS A 3 0.76 -11.63 -13.35
CA LYS A 3 -0.33 -11.32 -12.38
C LYS A 3 0.15 -10.79 -11.03
N SER A 4 1.34 -11.21 -10.57
CA SER A 4 1.90 -10.72 -9.30
C SER A 4 2.65 -9.39 -9.45
N ASP A 5 2.99 -8.98 -10.67
CA ASP A 5 3.74 -7.75 -10.92
C ASP A 5 2.93 -6.51 -10.58
N MET A 6 1.61 -6.54 -10.78
CA MET A 6 0.71 -5.47 -10.35
C MET A 6 0.78 -5.23 -8.84
N PHE A 7 0.67 -6.28 -8.03
CA PHE A 7 0.76 -6.18 -6.56
C PHE A 7 2.14 -5.69 -6.11
N ARG A 8 3.21 -6.20 -6.73
CA ARG A 8 4.58 -5.72 -6.45
C ARG A 8 4.76 -4.25 -6.80
N ASN A 9 4.16 -3.77 -7.88
CA ASN A 9 4.21 -2.36 -8.26
C ASN A 9 3.42 -1.50 -7.26
N GLN A 10 2.24 -1.94 -6.82
CA GLN A 10 1.49 -1.26 -5.76
C GLN A 10 2.31 -1.17 -4.46
N HIS A 11 3.01 -2.24 -4.05
CA HIS A 11 3.89 -2.20 -2.88
C HIS A 11 5.02 -1.17 -3.03
N LYS A 12 5.66 -1.12 -4.21
CA LYS A 12 6.72 -0.14 -4.49
C LYS A 12 6.18 1.28 -4.39
N GLU A 13 5.02 1.56 -4.97
CA GLU A 13 4.39 2.88 -4.90
C GLU A 13 4.05 3.30 -3.47
N LEU A 14 3.61 2.35 -2.62
CA LEU A 14 3.37 2.60 -1.20
C LEU A 14 4.68 2.94 -0.47
N LEU A 15 5.73 2.16 -0.69
CA LEU A 15 7.04 2.40 -0.09
C LEU A 15 7.65 3.73 -0.54
N ASP A 16 7.49 4.11 -1.81
CA ASP A 16 7.95 5.39 -2.33
C ASP A 16 7.22 6.57 -1.67
N LEU A 17 5.91 6.44 -1.43
CA LEU A 17 5.15 7.46 -0.69
C LEU A 17 5.61 7.57 0.76
N VAL A 18 5.82 6.43 1.44
CA VAL A 18 6.36 6.42 2.80
C VAL A 18 7.73 7.10 2.83
N GLY A 19 8.62 6.79 1.88
CA GLY A 19 9.92 7.43 1.76
C GLY A 19 9.86 8.95 1.54
N LYS A 20 8.81 9.46 0.89
CA LYS A 20 8.57 10.91 0.76
C LYS A 20 8.01 11.55 2.03
N ILE A 21 7.22 10.81 2.81
CA ILE A 21 6.60 11.30 4.05
C ILE A 21 7.61 11.34 5.18
N THR A 22 8.44 10.30 5.34
CA THR A 22 9.36 10.16 6.48
C THR A 22 10.22 11.41 6.77
N PRO A 23 10.86 12.06 5.78
CA PRO A 23 11.66 13.27 6.02
C PRO A 23 10.84 14.47 6.51
N LEU A 24 9.53 14.50 6.19
CA LEU A 24 8.61 15.57 6.56
C LEU A 24 8.08 15.43 8.00
N LEU A 25 8.29 14.29 8.65
CA LEU A 25 7.78 14.02 10.01
C LEU A 25 8.66 14.61 11.13
N ASN A 26 9.69 15.40 10.80
CA ASN A 26 10.44 16.10 11.83
C ASN A 26 9.68 17.37 12.30
N PRO A 27 9.79 17.78 13.58
CA PRO A 27 8.97 18.87 14.14
C PRO A 27 9.11 20.22 13.44
N GLN A 28 10.28 20.50 12.86
CA GLN A 28 10.54 21.76 12.15
C GLN A 28 9.84 21.74 10.78
N ALA A 29 10.05 20.68 9.99
CA ALA A 29 9.39 20.50 8.71
C ALA A 29 7.86 20.38 8.84
N ALA A 30 7.37 19.80 9.93
CA ALA A 30 5.94 19.64 10.17
C ALA A 30 5.20 20.98 10.34
N LYS A 31 5.86 21.99 10.92
CA LYS A 31 5.30 23.34 11.05
C LYS A 31 5.21 24.05 9.70
N ASP A 32 6.28 23.94 8.91
CA ASP A 32 6.44 24.72 7.68
C ASP A 32 5.76 24.04 6.46
N LYS A 33 5.54 22.72 6.51
CA LYS A 33 5.02 21.90 5.39
C LYS A 33 3.79 21.08 5.76
N SER A 34 2.98 21.56 6.69
CA SER A 34 1.78 20.85 7.17
C SER A 34 0.80 20.47 6.04
N ALA A 35 0.63 21.34 5.04
CA ALA A 35 -0.21 21.07 3.87
C ALA A 35 0.34 19.93 3.00
N ASP A 36 1.66 19.92 2.73
CA ASP A 36 2.32 18.88 1.93
C ASP A 36 2.27 17.53 2.65
N ILE A 37 2.45 17.53 3.97
CA ILE A 37 2.33 16.32 4.81
C ILE A 37 0.91 15.78 4.73
N ARG A 38 -0.10 16.64 4.88
CA ARG A 38 -1.50 16.22 4.76
C ARG A 38 -1.78 15.63 3.40
N ALA A 39 -1.35 16.28 2.31
CA ALA A 39 -1.55 15.78 0.95
C ALA A 39 -0.87 14.41 0.74
N ALA A 40 0.36 14.25 1.23
CA ALA A 40 1.09 12.99 1.13
C ALA A 40 0.43 11.86 1.93
N LEU A 41 -0.02 12.14 3.16
CA LEU A 41 -0.76 11.20 4.00
C LEU A 41 -2.11 10.81 3.37
N THR A 42 -2.86 11.76 2.81
CA THR A 42 -4.10 11.48 2.08
C THR A 42 -3.83 10.60 0.86
N GLY A 43 -2.77 10.88 0.10
CA GLY A 43 -2.36 10.05 -1.03
C GLY A 43 -1.98 8.62 -0.62
N LEU A 44 -1.24 8.48 0.49
CA LEU A 44 -0.88 7.16 1.04
C LEU A 44 -2.12 6.39 1.48
N ALA A 45 -3.02 7.03 2.23
CA ALA A 45 -4.26 6.41 2.68
C ALA A 45 -5.09 5.88 1.49
N GLY A 46 -5.27 6.70 0.45
CA GLY A 46 -6.01 6.29 -0.75
C GLY A 46 -5.37 5.10 -1.47
N LYS A 47 -4.05 5.08 -1.60
CA LYS A 47 -3.34 3.93 -2.23
C LYS A 47 -3.42 2.67 -1.37
N ILE A 48 -3.30 2.77 -0.05
CA ILE A 48 -3.46 1.63 0.86
C ILE A 48 -4.88 1.06 0.75
N THR A 49 -5.90 1.91 0.80
CA THR A 49 -7.30 1.47 0.66
C THR A 49 -7.53 0.73 -0.65
N MET A 50 -7.02 1.26 -1.78
CA MET A 50 -7.14 0.59 -3.07
C MET A 50 -6.38 -0.74 -3.11
N HIS A 51 -5.18 -0.79 -2.55
CA HIS A 51 -4.37 -2.00 -2.51
C HIS A 51 -5.07 -3.11 -1.71
N LEU A 52 -5.52 -2.81 -0.48
CA LEU A 52 -6.26 -3.75 0.37
C LEU A 52 -7.54 -4.25 -0.31
N GLN A 53 -8.31 -3.35 -0.95
CA GLN A 53 -9.52 -3.74 -1.69
C GLN A 53 -9.22 -4.77 -2.80
N VAL A 54 -8.11 -4.60 -3.53
CA VAL A 54 -7.72 -5.55 -4.58
C VAL A 54 -7.29 -6.88 -3.97
N GLU A 55 -6.61 -6.88 -2.83
CA GLU A 55 -6.27 -8.12 -2.13
C GLU A 55 -7.52 -8.86 -1.68
N ASP A 56 -8.44 -8.18 -0.99
CA ASP A 56 -9.68 -8.75 -0.44
C ASP A 56 -10.59 -9.32 -1.53
N THR A 57 -10.76 -8.59 -2.63
CA THR A 57 -11.73 -8.96 -3.66
C THR A 57 -11.16 -9.84 -4.77
N VAL A 58 -9.84 -9.85 -4.95
CA VAL A 58 -9.20 -10.55 -6.07
C VAL A 58 -8.18 -11.57 -5.61
N LEU A 59 -7.19 -11.17 -4.81
CA LEU A 59 -6.06 -12.04 -4.47
C LEU A 59 -6.50 -13.15 -3.51
N TYR A 60 -7.08 -12.78 -2.37
CA TYR A 60 -7.45 -13.72 -1.32
C TYR A 60 -8.56 -14.66 -1.77
N VAL A 61 -9.55 -14.18 -2.51
CA VAL A 61 -10.58 -15.02 -3.13
C VAL A 61 -9.97 -16.11 -4.02
N LYS A 62 -8.98 -15.76 -4.84
CA LYS A 62 -8.29 -16.73 -5.70
C LYS A 62 -7.42 -17.71 -4.92
N MET A 63 -6.76 -17.25 -3.87
CA MET A 63 -5.95 -18.11 -3.01
C MET A 63 -6.81 -19.11 -2.24
N LEU A 64 -7.97 -18.70 -1.72
CA LEU A 64 -8.90 -19.60 -1.04
C LEU A 64 -9.50 -20.66 -1.96
N ALA A 65 -9.62 -20.36 -3.26
CA ALA A 65 -10.04 -21.31 -4.28
C ALA A 65 -8.92 -22.27 -4.73
N ASP A 66 -7.65 -21.97 -4.43
CA ASP A 66 -6.51 -22.82 -4.75
C ASP A 66 -6.25 -23.81 -3.59
N PRO A 67 -6.38 -25.14 -3.81
CA PRO A 67 -6.20 -26.14 -2.76
C PRO A 67 -4.82 -26.11 -2.09
N LYS A 68 -3.78 -25.70 -2.81
CA LYS A 68 -2.41 -25.62 -2.26
C LYS A 68 -2.23 -24.39 -1.39
N ALA A 69 -2.79 -23.25 -1.80
CA ALA A 69 -2.72 -22.03 -1.02
C ALA A 69 -3.60 -22.10 0.23
N LYS A 70 -4.76 -22.78 0.14
CA LYS A 70 -5.63 -23.03 1.29
C LYS A 70 -4.94 -23.87 2.38
N ALA A 71 -4.17 -24.89 1.99
CA ALA A 71 -3.46 -25.75 2.93
C ALA A 71 -2.36 -25.04 3.75
N THR A 72 -1.95 -23.83 3.35
CA THR A 72 -0.96 -23.02 4.07
C THR A 72 -1.58 -21.93 4.97
N ALA A 73 -2.91 -21.79 4.94
CA ALA A 73 -3.64 -20.80 5.73
C ALA A 73 -4.19 -21.35 7.07
N GLU A 74 -4.17 -22.68 7.24
CA GLU A 74 -4.49 -23.43 8.47
C GLU A 74 -3.23 -23.73 9.28
#